data_AF-A0A534ZLZ4-F1
#
_entry.id   AF-A0A534ZLZ4-F1
#
_cell.length_a   1.000
_cell.length_b   1.000
_cell.length_c   1.000
_cell.angle_alpha   90.00
_cell.angle_beta   90.00
_cell.angle_gamma   90.00
#
_symmetry.space_group_name_H-M   'P 1'
#
loop_
_entity.id
_entity.type
_entity.pdbx_description
1 polymer ?
#
loop_
_entity_poly.entity_id
_entity_poly.type
_entity_poly.pdbx_seq_one_letter_code
_entity_poly.pdbx_strand_id
1 'polypeptide(L)'
;MRILHVGNVHLVDPLRAHGHEVIAAFEEYPALAVPGVPFDVRALWRRLPFAPDLLLVADTLGPQALPFGLEDVPVPRVYYAVDVHMNFFWQRYYARLFDLVLVAQKDYVPVFDVPARWLPWGADERVFRERGLARIHDLVFAGTVDPATRPKRAAI
;
A
#
# COMPACT_ATOMS: atom_id res chain seq x y z
N MET A 1 -13.38 10.35 -8.63
CA MET A 1 -13.26 10.88 -7.26
C MET A 1 -11.83 11.34 -7.03
N ARG A 2 -11.62 12.22 -6.06
CA ARG A 2 -10.32 12.75 -5.65
C ARG A 2 -9.80 11.93 -4.49
N ILE A 3 -8.61 11.34 -4.62
CA ILE A 3 -8.04 10.42 -3.64
C ILE A 3 -6.72 11.01 -3.15
N LEU A 4 -6.60 11.24 -1.84
CA LEU A 4 -5.29 11.41 -1.22
C LEU A 4 -4.72 10.02 -0.95
N HIS A 5 -3.61 9.71 -1.62
CA HIS A 5 -2.93 8.42 -1.49
C HIS A 5 -1.62 8.56 -0.72
N VAL A 6 -1.42 7.73 0.30
CA VAL A 6 -0.19 7.64 1.09
C VAL A 6 0.30 6.19 1.08
N GLY A 7 1.57 5.96 0.72
CA GLY A 7 2.16 4.62 0.78
C GLY A 7 2.52 4.04 -0.59
N ASN A 8 2.11 2.80 -0.85
CA ASN A 8 2.53 2.03 -2.02
C ASN A 8 2.21 2.71 -3.36
N VAL A 9 3.23 3.31 -3.97
CA VAL A 9 3.11 4.11 -5.22
C VAL A 9 2.55 3.33 -6.40
N HIS A 10 2.62 2.00 -6.40
CA HIS A 10 2.10 1.16 -7.47
C HIS A 10 0.57 1.23 -7.63
N LEU A 11 -0.15 1.78 -6.65
CA LEU A 11 -1.59 1.99 -6.75
C LEU A 11 -1.98 3.29 -7.47
N VAL A 12 -1.06 4.26 -7.58
CA VAL A 12 -1.36 5.60 -8.11
C VAL A 12 -1.81 5.53 -9.56
N ASP A 13 -1.03 4.89 -10.42
CA ASP A 13 -1.32 4.77 -11.85
C ASP A 13 -2.60 3.99 -12.16
N PRO A 14 -2.85 2.79 -11.58
CA PRO A 14 -4.11 2.08 -11.75
C PRO A 14 -5.33 2.90 -11.32
N LEU A 15 -5.25 3.61 -10.18
CA LEU A 15 -6.36 4.46 -9.72
C LEU A 15 -6.63 5.60 -10.71
N ARG A 16 -5.57 6.25 -11.24
CA ARG A 16 -5.69 7.27 -12.28
C ARG A 16 -6.31 6.71 -13.56
N ALA A 17 -5.90 5.51 -13.99
CA ALA A 17 -6.44 4.83 -15.16
C ALA A 17 -7.93 4.49 -15.02
N HIS A 18 -8.43 4.29 -13.79
CA HIS A 18 -9.85 4.13 -13.49
C HIS A 18 -10.62 5.46 -13.37
N GLY A 19 -10.03 6.59 -13.79
CA GLY A 19 -10.69 7.90 -13.84
C GLY A 19 -10.75 8.61 -12.48
N HIS A 20 -9.85 8.27 -11.56
CA HIS A 20 -9.69 9.00 -10.31
C HIS A 20 -8.61 10.08 -10.42
N GLU A 21 -8.81 11.18 -9.71
CA GLU A 21 -7.79 12.20 -9.52
C GLU A 21 -7.02 11.86 -8.26
N VAL A 22 -5.74 11.52 -8.38
CA VAL A 22 -4.94 10.98 -7.26
C VAL A 22 -3.83 11.95 -6.91
N ILE A 23 -3.86 12.42 -5.66
CA ILE A 23 -2.76 13.15 -5.02
C ILE A 23 -1.84 12.12 -4.36
N ALA A 24 -0.67 11.90 -4.93
CA ALA A 24 0.34 10.97 -4.41
C ALA A 24 1.23 11.68 -3.39
N ALA A 25 0.95 11.51 -2.09
CA ALA A 25 1.57 12.31 -1.02
C ALA A 25 3.12 12.28 -1.04
N PHE A 26 3.72 11.10 -1.25
CA PHE A 26 5.18 10.96 -1.25
C PHE A 26 5.86 11.60 -2.47
N GLU A 27 5.16 11.71 -3.60
CA GLU A 27 5.70 12.30 -4.84
C GLU A 27 5.46 13.81 -4.86
N GLU A 28 4.26 14.24 -4.49
CA GLU A 28 3.82 15.63 -4.64
C GLU A 28 4.16 16.49 -3.41
N TYR A 29 4.32 15.88 -2.23
CA TYR A 29 4.62 16.57 -0.98
C TYR A 29 5.79 15.94 -0.21
N PRO A 30 6.97 15.74 -0.85
CA PRO A 30 8.09 15.02 -0.26
C PRO A 30 8.68 15.71 0.99
N ALA A 31 8.45 17.02 1.18
CA ALA A 31 8.87 17.74 2.38
C ALA A 31 7.98 17.48 3.61
N LEU A 32 6.79 16.91 3.42
CA LEU A 32 5.79 16.67 4.48
C LEU A 32 5.52 15.19 4.70
N ALA A 33 5.58 14.41 3.63
CA ALA A 33 5.37 12.97 3.66
C ALA A 33 6.66 12.28 3.18
N VAL A 34 7.66 12.26 4.06
CA VAL A 34 8.97 11.62 3.80
C VAL A 34 8.84 10.11 4.05
N PRO A 35 9.17 9.24 3.09
CA PRO A 35 9.18 7.79 3.31
C PRO A 35 10.01 7.41 4.55
N GLY A 36 9.45 6.56 5.41
CA GLY A 36 10.10 6.10 6.64
C GLY A 36 9.95 7.03 7.85
N VAL A 37 9.33 8.21 7.69
CA VAL A 37 9.14 9.18 8.78
C VAL A 37 7.63 9.36 9.03
N PRO A 38 7.11 9.02 10.22
CA PRO A 38 5.73 9.34 10.58
C PRO A 38 5.44 10.84 10.46
N PHE A 39 4.26 11.20 9.96
CA PHE A 39 3.93 12.61 9.69
C PHE A 39 2.46 12.93 10.00
N ASP A 40 2.20 14.21 10.29
CA ASP A 40 0.86 14.70 10.56
C ASP A 40 0.07 14.87 9.26
N VAL A 41 -0.93 14.03 9.03
CA VAL A 41 -1.76 14.09 7.81
C VAL A 41 -2.52 15.42 7.72
N ARG A 42 -2.80 16.09 8.84
CA ARG A 42 -3.50 17.38 8.87
C ARG A 42 -2.65 18.49 8.31
N ALA A 43 -1.33 18.42 8.51
CA ALA A 43 -0.38 19.39 7.94
C ALA A 43 -0.27 19.27 6.41
N LEU A 44 -0.43 18.04 5.89
CA LEU A 44 -0.56 17.78 4.47
C LEU A 44 -1.93 18.26 3.95
N TRP A 45 -3.01 17.90 4.65
CA TRP A 45 -4.39 18.23 4.29
C TRP A 45 -4.61 19.73 4.04
N ARG A 46 -4.04 20.60 4.89
CA ARG A 46 -4.13 22.06 4.75
C ARG A 46 -3.46 22.64 3.50
N ARG A 47 -2.62 21.86 2.81
CA ARG A 47 -1.85 22.29 1.63
C ARG A 47 -2.31 21.64 0.33
N LEU A 48 -3.35 20.82 0.39
CA LEU A 48 -3.89 20.18 -0.80
C LEU A 48 -4.54 21.24 -1.71
N PRO A 49 -4.40 21.11 -3.04
CA PRO A 49 -5.01 22.04 -3.99
C PRO A 49 -6.53 22.00 -3.96
N PHE A 50 -7.10 20.90 -3.47
CA PHE A 50 -8.54 20.67 -3.33
C PHE A 50 -8.78 19.67 -2.20
N ALA A 51 -10.00 19.66 -1.65
CA ALA A 51 -10.41 18.65 -0.67
C ALA A 51 -10.57 17.28 -1.37
N PRO A 52 -9.85 16.23 -0.94
CA PRO A 52 -10.08 14.87 -1.38
C PRO A 52 -11.48 14.39 -1.01
N ASP A 53 -11.96 13.37 -1.70
CA ASP A 53 -13.20 12.64 -1.35
C ASP A 53 -12.89 11.38 -0.52
N LEU A 54 -11.61 10.94 -0.50
CA LEU A 54 -11.13 9.72 0.15
C LEU A 54 -9.67 9.87 0.59
N LEU A 55 -9.33 9.33 1.77
CA LEU A 55 -7.95 9.04 2.16
C LEU A 55 -7.68 7.53 2.00
N LEU A 56 -6.72 7.18 1.15
CA LEU A 56 -6.24 5.81 0.98
C LEU A 56 -4.80 5.70 1.49
N VAL A 57 -4.59 4.90 2.53
CA VAL A 57 -3.26 4.55 3.04
C VAL A 57 -2.97 3.11 2.68
N ALA A 58 -1.87 2.82 1.99
CA ALA A 58 -1.45 1.46 1.66
C ALA A 58 -0.07 1.18 2.24
N ASP A 59 0.11 0.09 2.98
CA ASP A 59 1.46 -0.24 3.43
C ASP A 59 2.36 -0.73 2.29
N THR A 60 3.65 -0.69 2.54
CA THR A 60 4.69 -1.12 1.61
C THR A 60 5.83 -1.76 2.41
N LEU A 61 6.46 -2.80 1.86
CA LEU A 61 7.70 -3.32 2.41
C LEU A 61 8.83 -2.32 2.10
N GLY A 62 9.35 -1.67 3.15
CA GLY A 62 10.41 -0.67 3.01
C GLY A 62 10.22 0.50 3.97
N PRO A 63 10.71 1.71 3.64
CA PRO A 63 10.55 2.90 4.48
C PRO A 63 9.08 3.35 4.49
N GLN A 64 8.31 2.76 5.41
CA GLN A 64 6.91 3.09 5.62
C GLN A 64 6.78 4.41 6.38
N ALA A 65 6.02 5.37 5.84
CA ALA A 65 5.61 6.54 6.58
C ALA A 65 4.15 6.37 7.02
N LEU A 66 3.95 6.16 8.33
CA LEU A 66 2.61 6.04 8.91
C LEU A 66 2.06 7.44 9.20
N PRO A 67 1.00 7.91 8.49
CA PRO A 67 0.33 9.14 8.85
C PRO A 67 -0.35 9.01 10.21
N PHE A 68 -0.29 10.07 11.02
CA PHE A 68 -1.06 10.25 12.26
C PHE A 68 -1.99 11.48 12.15
N GLY A 69 -2.92 11.62 13.09
CA GLY A 69 -3.98 12.65 13.03
C GLY A 69 -5.11 12.25 12.07
N LEU A 70 -5.31 10.95 11.87
CA LEU A 70 -6.31 10.38 10.96
C LEU A 70 -7.75 10.60 11.46
N GLU A 71 -7.93 10.79 12.77
CA GLU A 71 -9.19 11.11 13.43
C GLU A 71 -9.78 12.46 13.01
N ASP A 72 -8.93 13.39 12.58
CA ASP A 72 -9.33 14.73 12.16
C ASP A 72 -9.58 14.84 10.63
N VAL A 73 -9.41 13.75 9.89
CA VAL A 73 -9.61 13.71 8.45
C VAL A 73 -11.12 13.58 8.15
N PRO A 74 -11.77 14.57 7.50
CA PRO A 74 -13.23 14.65 7.42
C PRO A 74 -13.82 13.84 6.24
N VAL A 75 -13.13 12.79 5.78
CA VAL A 75 -13.55 11.95 4.66
C VAL A 75 -13.40 10.48 5.03
N PRO A 76 -14.04 9.54 4.31
CA PRO A 76 -13.78 8.12 4.52
C PRO A 76 -12.29 7.79 4.39
N ARG A 77 -11.81 6.98 5.33
CA ARG A 77 -10.41 6.56 5.45
C ARG A 77 -10.35 5.06 5.19
N VAL A 78 -9.56 4.69 4.19
CA VAL A 78 -9.35 3.30 3.80
C VAL A 78 -7.88 2.95 4.02
N TYR A 79 -7.65 1.83 4.70
CA TYR A 79 -6.31 1.25 4.84
C TYR A 79 -6.20 -0.02 4.00
N TYR A 80 -5.16 -0.15 3.20
CA TYR A 80 -4.84 -1.38 2.49
C TYR A 80 -3.64 -2.08 3.13
N ALA A 81 -3.91 -3.19 3.80
CA ALA A 81 -2.94 -4.11 4.38
C ALA A 81 -2.44 -5.12 3.32
N VAL A 82 -1.42 -4.70 2.57
CA VAL A 82 -0.73 -5.43 1.50
C VAL A 82 0.09 -6.59 2.09
N ASP A 83 0.82 -6.36 3.17
CA ASP A 83 1.74 -7.34 3.76
C ASP A 83 1.28 -7.82 5.15
N VAL A 84 -0.02 -8.08 5.29
CA VAL A 84 -0.64 -8.41 6.59
C VAL A 84 0.01 -9.60 7.29
N HIS A 85 0.44 -10.61 6.53
CA HIS A 85 1.10 -11.79 7.05
C HIS A 85 2.43 -11.49 7.79
N MET A 86 3.10 -10.40 7.44
CA MET A 86 4.31 -9.92 8.12
C MET A 86 4.01 -8.86 9.18
N ASN A 87 2.99 -8.04 8.94
CA ASN A 87 2.77 -6.78 9.65
C ASN A 87 1.55 -6.80 10.59
N PHE A 88 0.83 -7.91 10.70
CA PHE A 88 -0.41 -7.99 11.49
C PHE A 88 -0.25 -7.53 12.95
N PHE A 89 0.94 -7.75 13.54
CA PHE A 89 1.23 -7.39 14.92
C PHE A 89 0.97 -5.91 15.24
N TRP A 90 1.20 -4.99 14.30
CA TRP A 90 0.91 -3.57 14.45
C TRP A 90 -0.32 -3.13 13.64
N GLN A 91 -0.55 -3.72 12.47
CA GLN A 91 -1.66 -3.35 11.59
C GLN A 91 -3.02 -3.51 12.25
N ARG A 92 -3.21 -4.53 13.08
CA ARG A 92 -4.48 -4.75 13.80
C ARG A 92 -4.88 -3.57 14.69
N TYR A 93 -3.89 -2.81 15.19
CA TYR A 93 -4.15 -1.63 16.01
C TYR A 93 -4.31 -0.39 15.14
N TYR A 94 -3.45 -0.25 14.13
CA TYR A 94 -3.49 0.88 13.19
C TYR A 94 -4.80 0.92 12.39
N ALA A 95 -5.31 -0.25 12.00
CA ALA A 95 -6.58 -0.46 11.32
C ALA A 95 -7.79 0.22 11.99
N ARG A 96 -7.75 0.41 13.31
CA ARG A 96 -8.83 1.06 14.07
C ARG A 96 -8.99 2.55 13.80
N LEU A 97 -8.03 3.16 13.10
CA LEU A 97 -8.08 4.56 12.68
C LEU A 97 -8.79 4.75 11.33
N PHE A 98 -9.29 3.67 10.73
CA PHE A 98 -9.88 3.65 9.39
C PHE A 98 -11.32 3.14 9.42
N ASP A 99 -12.10 3.58 8.44
CA ASP A 99 -13.51 3.20 8.29
C ASP A 99 -13.66 1.86 7.57
N LEU A 100 -12.66 1.50 6.74
CA LEU A 100 -12.56 0.21 6.04
C LEU A 100 -11.11 -0.23 5.91
N VAL A 101 -10.87 -1.52 6.13
CA VAL A 101 -9.59 -2.18 5.85
C VAL A 101 -9.73 -3.10 4.64
N LEU A 102 -8.86 -2.92 3.66
CA LEU A 102 -8.63 -3.84 2.57
C LEU A 102 -7.47 -4.75 2.95
N VAL A 103 -7.59 -6.05 2.68
CA VAL A 103 -6.59 -7.06 3.10
C VAL A 103 -6.19 -7.88 1.89
N ALA A 104 -4.89 -8.01 1.63
CA ALA A 104 -4.38 -8.80 0.50
C ALA A 104 -4.54 -10.31 0.72
N GLN A 105 -4.22 -10.80 1.91
CA GLN A 105 -4.33 -12.22 2.26
C GLN A 105 -5.72 -12.51 2.84
N LYS A 106 -6.54 -13.25 2.08
CA LYS A 106 -7.97 -13.51 2.38
C LYS A 106 -8.20 -14.06 3.78
N ASP A 107 -7.34 -14.96 4.25
CA ASP A 107 -7.48 -15.62 5.55
C ASP A 107 -7.29 -14.67 6.75
N TYR A 108 -6.76 -13.47 6.50
CA TYR A 108 -6.62 -12.44 7.53
C TYR A 108 -7.84 -11.51 7.65
N VAL A 109 -8.78 -11.54 6.69
CA VAL A 109 -10.01 -10.73 6.79
C VAL A 109 -10.77 -10.97 8.11
N PRO A 110 -11.04 -12.23 8.55
CA PRO A 110 -11.83 -12.46 9.76
C PRO A 110 -11.09 -12.13 11.07
N VAL A 111 -9.79 -11.85 11.05
CA VAL A 111 -9.03 -11.54 12.28
C VAL A 111 -8.94 -10.04 12.60
N PHE A 112 -9.41 -9.17 11.70
CA PHE A 112 -9.60 -7.76 12.02
C PHE A 112 -10.90 -7.58 12.81
N ASP A 113 -10.84 -6.75 13.84
CA ASP A 113 -12.00 -6.38 14.68
C ASP A 113 -12.76 -5.14 14.15
N VAL A 114 -12.38 -4.67 12.98
CA VAL A 114 -12.98 -3.53 12.24
C VAL A 114 -13.52 -4.01 10.89
N PRO A 115 -14.36 -3.22 10.20
CA PRO A 115 -14.81 -3.57 8.86
C PRO A 115 -13.63 -3.87 7.93
N ALA A 116 -13.52 -5.14 7.51
CA ALA A 116 -12.48 -5.60 6.61
C ALA A 116 -13.06 -6.28 5.36
N ARG A 117 -12.38 -6.15 4.23
CA ARG A 117 -12.71 -6.81 2.96
C ARG A 117 -11.45 -7.33 2.29
N TRP A 118 -11.60 -8.45 1.60
CA TRP A 118 -10.51 -8.98 0.79
C TRP A 118 -10.33 -8.14 -0.48
N LEU A 119 -9.09 -7.73 -0.74
CA LEU A 119 -8.67 -7.14 -2.01
C LEU A 119 -7.29 -7.73 -2.36
N PRO A 120 -7.20 -8.71 -3.28
CA PRO A 120 -5.93 -9.33 -3.62
C PRO A 120 -4.98 -8.36 -4.33
N TRP A 121 -3.71 -8.73 -4.41
CA TRP A 121 -2.76 -8.02 -5.26
C TRP A 121 -3.19 -8.09 -6.73
N GLY A 122 -2.98 -6.98 -7.43
CA GLY A 122 -3.03 -6.92 -8.89
C GLY A 122 -1.64 -7.02 -9.49
N ALA A 123 -1.55 -7.55 -10.71
CA ALA A 123 -0.35 -7.47 -11.53
C ALA A 123 -0.57 -6.39 -12.60
N ASP A 124 0.38 -5.48 -12.76
CA ASP A 124 0.33 -4.50 -13.85
C ASP A 124 0.64 -5.20 -15.18
N GLU A 125 -0.37 -5.41 -16.01
CA GLU A 125 -0.23 -6.05 -17.33
C GLU A 125 0.66 -5.26 -18.30
N ARG A 126 0.91 -3.97 -18.05
CA ARG A 126 1.90 -3.20 -18.83
C ARG A 126 3.32 -3.70 -18.56
N VAL A 127 3.57 -4.26 -17.38
CA VAL A 127 4.86 -4.81 -16.96
C VAL A 127 4.86 -6.35 -17.11
N PHE A 128 3.87 -7.00 -16.53
CA PHE A 128 3.69 -8.45 -16.49
C PHE A 128 2.71 -8.91 -17.56
N ARG A 129 3.19 -8.97 -18.81
CA ARG A 129 2.43 -9.52 -19.93
C ARG A 129 3.16 -10.70 -20.57
N GLU A 130 2.39 -11.59 -21.17
CA GLU A 130 2.98 -12.62 -22.01
C GLU A 130 3.63 -11.98 -23.25
N ARG A 131 4.86 -12.37 -23.54
CA ARG A 131 5.70 -11.84 -24.61
C ARG A 131 5.88 -12.80 -25.78
N GLY A 132 5.29 -13.99 -25.71
CA GLY A 132 5.42 -15.02 -26.76
C GLY A 132 6.84 -15.61 -26.86
N LEU A 133 7.59 -15.60 -25.76
CA LEU A 133 8.95 -16.16 -25.73
C LEU A 133 8.89 -17.69 -25.55
N ALA A 134 9.86 -18.38 -26.14
CA ALA A 134 10.02 -19.82 -25.93
C ALA A 134 10.33 -20.10 -24.44
N ARG A 135 9.57 -21.03 -23.84
CA ARG A 135 9.81 -21.51 -22.47
C ARG A 135 10.83 -22.64 -22.51
N ILE A 136 12.10 -22.31 -22.28
CA ILE A 136 13.23 -23.25 -22.35
C ILE A 136 13.62 -23.88 -21.00
N HIS A 137 12.98 -23.41 -19.91
CA HIS A 137 13.21 -23.91 -18.56
C HIS A 137 11.90 -24.48 -18.01
N ASP A 138 11.96 -25.69 -17.47
CA ASP A 138 10.79 -26.33 -16.85
C ASP A 138 10.41 -25.69 -15.51
N LEU A 139 11.42 -25.15 -14.81
CA LEU A 139 11.27 -24.50 -13.52
C LEU A 139 12.23 -23.31 -13.43
N VAL A 140 11.72 -22.17 -12.96
CA VAL A 140 12.53 -20.99 -12.66
C VAL A 140 12.20 -20.50 -11.26
N PHE A 141 13.23 -20.20 -10.47
CA PHE A 141 13.08 -19.51 -9.19
C PHE A 141 13.39 -18.03 -9.38
N ALA A 142 12.39 -17.17 -9.13
CA ALA A 142 12.54 -15.71 -9.16
C ALA A 142 12.64 -15.16 -7.73
N GLY A 143 13.85 -14.97 -7.23
CA GLY A 143 14.08 -14.39 -5.90
C GLY A 143 15.56 -14.27 -5.54
N THR A 144 15.86 -13.50 -4.50
CA THR A 144 17.23 -13.31 -4.00
C THR A 144 17.75 -14.56 -3.29
N VAL A 145 18.93 -15.04 -3.71
CA VAL A 145 19.69 -16.17 -3.11
C VAL A 145 20.99 -15.71 -2.44
N ASP A 146 21.13 -14.41 -2.17
CA ASP A 146 22.31 -13.85 -1.50
C ASP A 146 22.39 -14.38 -0.05
N PRO A 147 23.48 -15.07 0.35
CA PRO A 147 23.63 -15.62 1.69
C PRO A 147 23.69 -14.54 2.78
N ALA A 148 24.12 -13.31 2.47
CA ALA A 148 24.19 -12.23 3.45
C ALA A 148 22.79 -11.75 3.88
N THR A 149 21.85 -11.71 2.94
CA THR A 149 20.49 -11.18 3.17
C THR A 149 19.42 -12.27 3.27
N ARG A 150 19.66 -13.46 2.69
CA ARG A 150 18.73 -14.60 2.62
C ARG A 150 19.44 -15.94 2.88
N PRO A 151 20.09 -16.14 4.05
CA PRO A 151 20.93 -17.30 4.33
C PRO A 151 20.20 -18.65 4.17
N LYS A 152 18.91 -18.72 4.52
CA LYS A 152 18.09 -19.93 4.34
C LYS A 152 17.85 -20.29 2.87
N ARG A 153 17.79 -19.32 1.96
CA ARG A 153 17.57 -19.53 0.52
C ARG A 153 18.86 -19.83 -0.23
N ALA A 154 19.99 -19.38 0.30
CA ALA A 154 21.30 -19.63 -0.28
C ALA A 154 21.84 -21.04 0.05
N ALA A 155 21.22 -21.75 0.99
CA ALA A 155 21.65 -23.06 1.46
C ALA A 155 20.96 -24.24 0.75
N ILE A 156 20.35 -23.99 -0.42
CA ILE A 156 19.63 -24.98 -1.24
C ILE A 156 20.59 -25.61 -2.24
#